data_AF-A0A227KBR9-F1
#
_entry.id   AF-A0A227KBR9-F1
#
_cell.length_a   1.000
_cell.length_b   1.000
_cell.length_c   1.000
_cell.angle_alpha   90.00
_cell.angle_beta   90.00
_cell.angle_gamma   90.00
#
_symmetry.space_group_name_H-M   'P 1'
#
loop_
_entity.id
_entity.type
_entity.pdbx_description
1 polymer ?
#
loop_
_entity_poly.entity_id
_entity_poly.type
_entity_poly.pdbx_seq_one_letter_code
_entity_poly.pdbx_strand_id
1 'polypeptide(L)'
;MLGTTNLTSGEDFDKLPDTHVIFILEYDLKNQGLPAYQVKRTFLEDNSDFDDGTRFIFVNGTYRGSDPIGELMNDFNAEGAEP
;
A
#
# COMPACT_ATOMS: atom_id res chain seq x y z
N MET A 1 8.16 3.26 13.65
CA MET A 1 8.46 4.59 13.03
C MET A 1 7.75 4.63 11.69
N LEU A 2 6.59 5.30 11.61
CA LEU A 2 5.92 5.55 10.33
C LEU A 2 6.72 6.62 9.59
N GLY A 3 7.23 6.29 8.41
CA GLY A 3 7.94 7.23 7.54
C GLY A 3 6.95 8.14 6.83
N THR A 4 6.55 9.24 7.46
CA THR A 4 5.82 10.32 6.81
C THR A 4 6.78 11.03 5.86
N THR A 5 6.68 10.77 4.55
CA THR A 5 7.40 11.60 3.57
C THR A 5 6.69 12.95 3.49
N ASN A 6 7.34 13.97 4.05
CA ASN A 6 6.84 15.34 4.18
C ASN A 6 6.42 15.92 2.81
N LEU A 7 5.18 16.42 2.73
CA LEU A 7 4.82 17.42 1.72
C LEU A 7 5.55 18.72 2.04
N THR A 8 6.34 19.21 1.10
CA THR A 8 6.95 20.54 1.12
C THR A 8 5.84 21.59 1.01
N SER A 9 5.78 22.52 1.96
CA SER A 9 4.80 23.61 1.98
C SER A 9 5.11 24.66 0.91
N GLY A 10 4.15 24.97 0.03
CA GLY A 10 4.21 26.15 -0.84
C GLY A 10 3.86 25.97 -2.33
N GLU A 11 3.43 24.80 -2.80
CA GLU A 11 3.11 24.58 -4.22
C GLU A 11 1.59 24.47 -4.47
N ASP A 12 1.16 25.00 -5.61
CA ASP A 12 -0.23 25.18 -6.03
C ASP A 12 -1.11 23.94 -5.76
N PHE A 13 -2.28 24.18 -5.16
CA PHE A 13 -3.33 23.20 -4.87
C PHE A 13 -3.82 22.40 -6.11
N ASP A 14 -3.42 22.78 -7.32
CA ASP A 14 -3.81 22.14 -8.58
C ASP A 14 -2.97 20.89 -8.93
N LYS A 15 -1.93 20.57 -8.14
CA LYS A 15 -1.15 19.34 -8.31
C LYS A 15 -0.90 18.68 -6.96
N LEU A 16 -1.94 18.07 -6.39
CA LEU A 16 -1.73 17.13 -5.28
C LEU A 16 -0.68 16.10 -5.70
N PRO A 17 0.45 15.96 -4.98
CA PRO A 17 1.45 14.96 -5.31
C PRO A 17 0.83 13.57 -5.20
N ASP A 18 1.13 12.69 -6.14
CA ASP A 18 0.66 11.30 -6.18
C ASP A 18 0.85 10.62 -4.81
N THR A 19 -0.21 10.59 -4.01
CA THR A 19 -0.17 10.14 -2.62
C THR A 19 -0.36 8.64 -2.59
N HIS A 20 0.61 7.90 -2.06
CA HIS A 20 0.53 6.45 -1.96
C HIS A 20 0.21 6.03 -0.52
N VAL A 21 -0.88 5.31 -0.34
CA VAL A 21 -1.27 4.72 0.95
C VAL A 21 -1.09 3.22 0.86
N ILE A 22 -0.15 2.70 1.65
CA ILE A 22 0.21 1.29 1.66
C ILE A 22 -0.26 0.65 2.96
N PHE A 23 -1.12 -0.36 2.84
CA PHE A 23 -1.53 -1.22 3.94
C PHE A 23 -0.76 -2.54 3.85
N ILE A 24 -0.04 -2.91 4.90
CA ILE A 24 0.58 -4.23 5.01
C ILE A 24 -0.32 -5.07 5.93
N LEU A 25 -0.83 -6.18 5.42
CA LEU A 25 -1.75 -7.06 6.12
C LEU A 25 -1.05 -8.34 6.53
N GLU A 26 -1.40 -8.94 7.67
CA GLU A 26 -0.86 -10.26 8.08
C GLU A 26 -1.40 -11.43 7.24
N TYR A 27 -2.41 -11.18 6.40
CA TYR A 27 -3.10 -12.19 5.59
C TYR A 27 -3.18 -11.77 4.11
N ASP A 28 -3.50 -12.74 3.24
CA ASP A 28 -3.82 -12.47 1.84
C ASP A 28 -5.26 -11.96 1.69
N LEU A 29 -5.43 -10.66 1.43
CA LEU A 29 -6.73 -10.00 1.30
C LEU A 29 -7.69 -10.71 0.32
N LYS A 30 -7.18 -11.24 -0.79
CA LYS A 30 -8.01 -11.86 -1.83
C LYS A 30 -7.83 -13.37 -1.93
N ASN A 31 -6.94 -13.97 -1.13
CA ASN A 31 -6.55 -15.38 -1.24
C ASN A 31 -6.11 -15.78 -2.67
N GLN A 32 -5.39 -14.90 -3.37
CA GLN A 32 -4.90 -15.12 -4.75
C GLN A 32 -3.39 -15.38 -4.83
N GLY A 33 -2.67 -15.32 -3.70
CA GLY A 33 -1.22 -15.51 -3.61
C GLY A 33 -0.40 -14.37 -4.22
N LEU A 34 -1.02 -13.26 -4.61
CA LEU A 34 -0.31 -12.12 -5.19
C LEU A 34 0.43 -11.32 -4.10
N PRO A 35 1.56 -10.68 -4.43
CA PRO A 35 2.34 -9.90 -3.47
C PRO A 35 1.61 -8.65 -2.99
N ALA A 36 0.85 -7.99 -3.87
CA ALA A 36 0.10 -6.79 -3.53
C ALA A 36 -1.09 -6.57 -4.47
N TYR A 37 -2.05 -5.78 -4.01
CA TYR A 37 -3.27 -5.43 -4.72
C TYR A 37 -3.42 -3.92 -4.80
N GLN A 38 -3.53 -3.38 -6.02
CA GLN A 38 -3.87 -1.98 -6.22
C GLN A 38 -5.39 -1.80 -6.21
N VAL A 39 -5.85 -0.76 -5.52
CA VAL A 39 -7.27 -0.42 -5.43
C VAL A 39 -7.49 0.99 -5.95
N LYS A 40 -8.48 1.13 -6.83
CA LYS A 40 -8.99 2.41 -7.31
C LYS A 40 -10.33 2.68 -6.64
N ARG A 41 -10.58 3.94 -6.29
CA ARG A 41 -11.90 4.38 -5.83
C ARG A 41 -12.73 4.81 -7.02
N THR A 42 -14.02 4.51 -6.93
CA THR A 42 -15.02 4.89 -7.92
C THR A 42 -16.23 5.43 -7.18
N PHE A 43 -17.00 6.29 -7.86
CA PHE A 43 -18.33 6.66 -7.40
C PHE A 43 -19.25 5.43 -7.52
N LEU A 44 -20.11 5.19 -6.54
CA LEU A 44 -20.95 3.99 -6.52
C LEU A 44 -22.15 4.12 -7.47
N GLU A 45 -22.57 5.35 -7.74
CA GLU A 45 -23.73 5.71 -8.52
C GLU A 45 -23.56 5.36 -10.00
N ASP A 46 -22.37 5.64 -10.55
CA ASP A 46 -22.08 5.50 -11.97
C ASP A 46 -20.80 4.71 -12.29
N ASN A 47 -20.10 4.21 -11.25
CA ASN A 47 -18.79 3.56 -11.36
C ASN A 47 -17.73 4.41 -12.05
N SER A 48 -17.92 5.73 -12.12
CA SER A 48 -16.90 6.64 -12.64
C SER A 48 -15.71 6.74 -11.69
N ASP A 49 -14.57 7.08 -12.24
CA ASP A 49 -13.31 7.13 -11.51
C ASP A 49 -13.29 8.29 -10.52
N PHE A 50 -12.92 8.00 -9.27
CA PHE A 50 -12.58 9.01 -8.28
C PHE A 50 -11.05 9.20 -8.28
N ASP A 51 -10.57 10.20 -9.02
CA ASP A 51 -9.15 10.53 -9.13
C ASP A 51 -8.82 11.79 -8.33
N ASP A 52 -8.43 11.59 -7.06
CA ASP A 52 -7.95 12.66 -6.17
C ASP A 52 -6.41 12.64 -6.02
N GLY A 53 -5.71 11.92 -6.90
CA GLY A 53 -4.26 11.72 -6.83
C GLY A 53 -3.80 10.70 -5.78
N THR A 54 -4.69 10.03 -5.04
CA THR A 54 -4.32 9.01 -4.05
C THR A 54 -4.45 7.59 -4.61
N ARG A 55 -3.39 6.79 -4.46
CA ARG A 55 -3.33 5.37 -4.86
C ARG A 55 -3.22 4.47 -3.63
N PHE A 56 -4.10 3.47 -3.55
CA PHE A 56 -4.12 2.48 -2.46
C PHE A 56 -3.46 1.18 -2.88
N ILE A 57 -2.59 0.65 -2.02
CA ILE A 57 -1.93 -0.64 -2.22
C ILE A 57 -2.10 -1.46 -0.94
N PHE A 58 -2.62 -2.68 -1.09
CA PHE A 58 -2.68 -3.68 -0.02
C PHE A 58 -1.64 -4.75 -0.27
N VAL A 59 -0.63 -4.82 0.59
CA VAL A 59 0.45 -5.81 0.54
C VAL A 59 0.01 -7.06 1.31
N ASN A 60 0.19 -8.20 0.67
CA ASN A 60 -0.11 -9.51 1.24
C ASN A 60 1.02 -9.98 2.15
N GLY A 61 0.83 -9.96 3.46
CA GLY A 61 1.85 -10.38 4.43
C GLY A 61 2.06 -11.88 4.52
N THR A 62 1.28 -12.71 3.83
CA THR A 62 1.57 -14.15 3.69
C THR A 62 2.43 -14.46 2.48
N TYR A 63 2.74 -13.46 1.65
CA TYR A 63 3.57 -13.66 0.46
C TYR A 63 5.01 -14.05 0.85
N ARG A 64 5.56 -15.07 0.18
CA ARG A 64 6.90 -15.65 0.45
C ARG A 64 7.72 -15.82 -0.84
N GLY A 65 7.56 -14.90 -1.80
CA GLY A 65 8.36 -14.91 -3.03
C GLY A 65 9.84 -14.63 -2.79
N SER A 66 10.70 -14.95 -3.76
CA SER A 66 12.12 -14.62 -3.75
C SER A 66 12.40 -13.26 -4.43
N ASP A 67 11.59 -12.26 -4.10
CA ASP A 67 11.66 -10.89 -4.61
C ASP A 67 11.67 -9.90 -3.43
N PRO A 68 11.92 -8.60 -3.65
CA PRO A 68 12.02 -7.63 -2.55
C PRO A 68 10.77 -7.53 -1.67
N ILE A 69 9.56 -7.80 -2.20
CA ILE A 69 8.35 -7.80 -1.38
C ILE A 69 8.32 -9.05 -0.52
N GLY A 70 8.68 -10.20 -1.06
CA GLY A 70 8.78 -11.45 -0.30
C GLY A 70 9.85 -11.39 0.80
N GLU A 71 11.00 -10.79 0.53
CA GLU A 71 12.04 -10.50 1.53
C GLU A 71 11.50 -9.59 2.63
N LEU A 72 10.86 -8.48 2.26
CA LEU A 72 10.24 -7.55 3.21
C LEU A 72 9.18 -8.25 4.08
N MET A 73 8.30 -9.06 3.49
CA MET A 73 7.28 -9.79 4.24
C MET A 73 7.89 -10.86 5.14
N ASN A 74 9.01 -11.47 4.76
CA ASN A 74 9.73 -12.38 5.63
C ASN A 74 10.24 -11.65 6.88
N ASP A 75 10.79 -10.45 6.72
CA ASP A 75 11.26 -9.62 7.85
C ASP A 75 10.10 -9.22 8.78
N PHE A 76 8.93 -8.89 8.24
CA PHE A 76 7.74 -8.59 9.04
C PHE A 76 7.21 -9.79 9.83
N ASN A 77 7.41 -11.02 9.34
CA ASN A 77 6.93 -12.25 9.97
C ASN A 77 8.01 -12.99 10.77
N ALA A 78 9.22 -12.44 10.86
CA ALA A 78 10.28 -13.06 11.62
C ALA A 78 9.91 -13.04 13.13
N GLU A 79 9.59 -14.20 13.69
CA GLU A 79 9.50 -14.40 15.14
C GLU A 79 10.92 -14.36 15.72
N GLY A 80 11.45 -13.16 16.02
CA GLY A 80 12.84 -13.07 16.48
C GLY A 80 13.42 -11.67 16.69
N ALA A 81 12.71 -10.78 17.38
CA ALA A 81 13.40 -9.85 18.27
C ALA A 81 13.18 -10.37 19.69
N GLU A 82 14.25 -10.84 20.34
CA GLU A 82 14.19 -11.22 21.75
C GLU A 82 13.58 -10.07 22.61
N PRO A 83 12.85 -10.39 23.69
CA PRO A 83 12.14 -9.41 24.51
C PRO A 83 13.04 -8.33 25.15
#